data_AF-A0A7W0C144-F1
#
_entry.id   AF-A0A7W0C144-F1
#
_cell.length_a   1.000
_cell.length_b   1.000
_cell.length_c   1.000
_cell.angle_alpha   90.00
_cell.angle_beta   90.00
_cell.angle_gamma   90.00
#
_symmetry.space_group_name_H-M   'P 1'
#
loop_
_entity.id
_entity.type
_entity.pdbx_description
1 polymer ?
#
loop_
_entity_poly.entity_id
_entity_poly.type
_entity_poly.pdbx_seq_one_letter_code
_entity_poly.pdbx_strand_id
1 'polypeptide(L)'
;TLDQYPDQHVVMVLDNAKIHHAKVLQPFLQEREEQLTFVFLPPYSPNLNLVERIWGWLKESVIANRFHPTRKELRESIVSFLEYLSEFPERVLQRIGQVVMSEN
;
A
#
# COMPACT_ATOMS: atom_id res chain seq x y z
N THR A 1 -14.04 4.11 -0.11
CA THR A 1 -13.91 5.25 0.83
C THR A 1 -14.25 4.75 2.23
N LEU A 2 -14.16 5.58 3.28
CA LEU A 2 -14.60 5.16 4.62
C LEU A 2 -16.07 4.73 4.64
N ASP A 3 -16.88 5.25 3.72
CA ASP A 3 -18.29 4.86 3.55
C ASP A 3 -18.48 3.37 3.18
N GLN A 4 -17.43 2.67 2.74
CA GLN A 4 -17.47 1.22 2.53
C GLN A 4 -17.45 0.44 3.85
N TYR A 5 -17.09 1.10 4.95
CA TYR A 5 -16.92 0.52 6.28
C TYR A 5 -17.65 1.38 7.34
N PRO A 6 -18.97 1.62 7.20
CA PRO A 6 -19.69 2.61 8.01
C PRO A 6 -19.70 2.28 9.52
N ASP A 7 -19.66 0.98 9.85
CA ASP A 7 -19.73 0.47 11.22
C ASP A 7 -18.38 -0.12 11.70
N GLN A 8 -17.29 0.12 10.97
CA GLN A 8 -15.97 -0.41 11.35
C GLN A 8 -14.97 0.72 11.56
N HIS A 9 -14.05 0.49 12.50
CA HIS A 9 -12.91 1.36 12.70
C HIS A 9 -11.76 0.94 11.78
N VAL A 10 -11.33 1.84 10.90
CA VAL A 10 -10.24 1.62 9.96
C VAL A 10 -8.92 2.04 10.58
N VAL A 11 -7.96 1.12 10.64
CA VAL A 11 -6.58 1.42 11.02
C VAL A 11 -5.72 1.51 9.77
N MET A 12 -5.16 2.69 9.51
CA MET A 12 -4.26 2.93 8.39
C MET A 12 -2.82 2.93 8.88
N VAL A 13 -2.05 1.93 8.46
CA VAL A 13 -0.62 1.82 8.78
C VAL A 13 0.19 2.57 7.72
N LEU A 14 1.02 3.52 8.15
CA LEU A 14 1.73 4.46 7.27
C LEU A 14 3.23 4.49 7.58
N ASP A 15 4.02 4.82 6.56
CA ASP A 15 5.40 5.25 6.77
C ASP A 15 5.48 6.72 7.22
N ASN A 16 6.69 7.24 7.41
CA ASN A 16 6.91 8.61 7.89
C ASN A 16 7.09 9.62 6.75
N ALA A 17 6.54 9.37 5.55
CA ALA A 17 6.59 10.37 4.48
C ALA A 17 5.93 11.68 4.93
N LYS A 18 6.57 12.82 4.62
CA LYS A 18 6.15 14.15 5.09
C LYS A 18 4.68 14.47 4.80
N ILE A 19 4.13 13.95 3.70
CA ILE A 19 2.74 14.15 3.30
C ILE A 19 1.75 13.52 4.29
N HIS A 20 2.11 12.43 4.97
CA HIS A 20 1.26 11.78 5.97
C HIS A 20 1.17 12.58 7.28
N HIS A 21 2.10 13.50 7.51
CA HIS A 21 2.11 14.42 8.66
C HIS A 21 1.63 15.84 8.29
N ALA A 22 1.06 16.02 7.09
CA ALA A 22 0.64 17.32 6.63
C ALA A 22 -0.49 17.87 7.53
N LYS A 23 -0.31 19.09 8.05
CA LYS A 23 -1.30 19.76 8.94
C LYS A 23 -2.68 19.89 8.31
N VAL A 24 -2.76 19.96 6.99
CA VAL A 24 -4.03 20.01 6.24
C VAL A 24 -4.92 18.79 6.48
N LEU A 25 -4.35 17.65 6.91
CA LEU A 25 -5.11 16.45 7.25
C LEU A 25 -5.74 16.50 8.64
N GLN A 26 -5.29 17.40 9.53
CA GLN A 26 -5.75 17.42 10.93
C GLN A 26 -7.27 17.60 11.08
N PRO A 27 -7.93 18.53 10.37
CA PRO A 27 -9.38 18.68 10.49
C PRO A 27 -10.14 17.43 10.07
N PHE A 28 -9.69 16.77 8.99
CA PHE A 28 -10.29 15.53 8.50
C PHE A 28 -10.11 14.37 9.50
N LEU A 29 -8.93 14.23 10.09
CA LEU A 29 -8.66 13.18 11.08
C LEU A 29 -9.44 13.40 12.37
N GLN A 30 -9.63 14.66 12.79
CA GLN A 30 -10.47 15.00 13.95
C GLN A 30 -11.94 14.70 13.68
N GLU A 31 -12.47 15.07 12.51
CA GLU A 31 -13.85 14.75 12.13
C GLU A 31 -14.12 13.23 12.10
N ARG A 32 -13.07 12.42 11.86
CA ARG A 32 -13.17 10.97 11.64
C ARG A 32 -12.47 10.14 12.70
N GLU A 33 -12.17 10.70 13.88
CA GLU A 33 -11.36 10.02 14.90
C GLU A 33 -11.99 8.71 15.41
N GLU A 34 -13.33 8.63 15.44
CA GLU A 34 -14.05 7.40 15.81
C GLU A 34 -14.01 6.32 14.72
N GLN A 35 -13.71 6.68 13.47
CA GLN A 35 -13.75 5.80 12.29
C GLN A 35 -12.36 5.49 11.70
N LEU A 36 -11.35 6.32 11.97
CA LEU A 36 -10.04 6.23 11.33
C LEU A 36 -8.91 6.58 12.29
N THR A 37 -7.98 5.65 12.47
CA THR A 37 -6.72 5.88 13.18
C THR A 37 -5.52 5.68 12.26
N PHE A 38 -4.57 6.61 12.30
CA PHE A 38 -3.26 6.45 11.67
C PHE A 38 -2.27 5.84 12.64
N VAL A 39 -1.59 4.78 12.20
CA VAL A 39 -0.49 4.14 12.93
C VAL A 39 0.78 4.30 12.10
N PHE A 40 1.76 5.00 12.66
CA PHE A 40 3.04 5.21 11.99
C PHE A 40 4.03 4.10 12.35
N LEU A 41 4.67 3.54 11.33
CA LEU A 41 5.77 2.61 11.51
C LEU A 41 6.99 3.33 12.12
N PRO A 42 7.93 2.62 12.77
CA PRO A 42 9.18 3.23 13.19
C PRO A 42 9.93 3.82 11.97
N PRO A 43 10.62 4.97 12.13
CA PRO A 43 11.40 5.56 11.05
C PRO A 43 12.37 4.56 10.41
N TYR A 44 12.58 4.71 9.10
CA TYR A 44 13.51 3.86 8.33
C TYR A 44 13.28 2.36 8.46
N SER A 45 12.02 1.92 8.62
CA SER A 45 11.65 0.51 8.73
C SER A 45 10.91 -0.02 7.49
N PRO A 46 11.52 -0.02 6.29
CA PRO A 46 10.86 -0.46 5.06
C PRO A 46 10.45 -1.94 5.12
N ASN A 47 11.17 -2.77 5.89
CA ASN A 47 10.86 -4.18 6.09
C ASN A 47 9.49 -4.41 6.77
N LEU A 48 9.00 -3.43 7.54
CA LEU A 48 7.69 -3.45 8.19
C LEU A 48 6.59 -2.87 7.29
N ASN A 49 6.96 -2.12 6.24
CA ASN A 49 6.01 -1.52 5.33
C ASN A 49 5.58 -2.52 4.25
N LEU A 50 4.46 -3.21 4.46
CA LEU A 50 3.99 -4.28 3.58
C LEU A 50 3.78 -3.83 2.12
N VAL A 51 3.48 -2.55 1.88
CA VAL A 51 3.32 -2.02 0.53
C VAL A 51 4.61 -2.09 -0.28
N GLU A 52 5.79 -2.06 0.35
CA GLU A 52 7.09 -2.22 -0.33
C GLU A 52 7.22 -3.60 -0.98
N ARG A 53 6.64 -4.64 -0.38
CA ARG A 53 6.60 -5.99 -0.96
C ARG A 53 5.73 -6.03 -2.20
N ILE A 54 4.62 -5.29 -2.19
CA ILE A 54 3.74 -5.13 -3.35
C ILE A 54 4.45 -4.34 -4.46
N TRP A 55 5.18 -3.28 -4.12
CA TRP A 55 5.98 -2.52 -5.08
C TRP A 55 7.11 -3.36 -5.69
N GLY A 56 7.77 -4.20 -4.90
CA GLY A 56 8.73 -5.19 -5.39
C GLY A 56 8.08 -6.14 -6.40
N TRP A 57 6.92 -6.68 -6.06
CA TRP A 57 6.19 -7.59 -6.94
C TRP A 57 5.69 -6.91 -8.23
N LEU A 58 5.22 -5.67 -8.15
CA LEU A 58 4.87 -4.86 -9.32
C LEU A 58 6.08 -4.67 -10.24
N LYS A 59 7.25 -4.31 -9.66
CA LYS A 59 8.48 -4.12 -10.44
C LYS A 59 8.87 -5.41 -11.15
N GLU A 60 8.90 -6.54 -10.45
CA GLU A 60 9.21 -7.87 -11.02
C GLU A 60 8.24 -8.25 -12.13
N SER A 61 6.93 -7.98 -11.95
CA SER A 61 5.89 -8.47 -12.86
C SER A 61 5.69 -7.58 -14.08
N VAL A 62 5.77 -6.25 -13.90
CA VAL A 62 5.32 -5.26 -14.90
C VAL A 62 6.48 -4.44 -15.49
N ILE A 63 7.56 -4.22 -14.74
CA ILE A 63 8.61 -3.25 -15.11
C ILE A 63 9.91 -3.95 -15.53
N ALA A 64 10.35 -4.94 -14.76
CA ALA A 64 11.63 -5.60 -14.96
C ALA A 64 11.67 -6.30 -16.33
N ASN A 65 12.69 -5.97 -17.13
CA ASN A 65 12.93 -6.55 -18.45
C ASN A 65 11.76 -6.39 -19.45
N ARG A 66 10.90 -5.38 -19.26
CA ARG A 66 9.78 -5.07 -20.15
C ARG A 66 9.89 -3.64 -20.67
N PHE A 67 9.74 -3.47 -21.98
CA PHE A 67 9.68 -2.16 -22.61
C PHE A 67 8.22 -1.75 -22.82
N HIS A 68 7.88 -0.55 -22.36
CA HIS A 68 6.58 0.09 -22.58
C HIS A 68 6.78 1.29 -23.50
N PRO A 69 6.37 1.21 -24.78
CA PRO A 69 6.56 2.28 -25.77
C PRO A 69 5.96 3.62 -25.34
N THR A 70 4.86 3.59 -24.60
CA THR A 70 4.16 4.80 -24.16
C THR A 70 3.83 4.76 -22.67
N ARG A 71 3.66 5.95 -22.08
CA ARG A 71 3.14 6.09 -20.71
C ARG A 71 1.75 5.48 -20.53
N LYS A 72 0.95 5.43 -21.60
CA LYS A 72 -0.38 4.83 -21.60
C LYS A 72 -0.28 3.31 -21.42
N GLU A 73 0.54 2.64 -22.21
CA GLU A 73 0.74 1.18 -22.11
C GLU A 73 1.35 0.78 -20.75
N LEU A 74 2.29 1.56 -20.23
CA LEU A 74 2.81 1.36 -18.87
C LEU A 74 1.69 1.45 -17.83
N ARG A 75 0.83 2.47 -17.94
CA ARG A 75 -0.30 2.65 -17.02
C ARG A 75 -1.30 1.50 -17.13
N GLU A 76 -1.64 1.06 -18.32
CA GLU A 76 -2.54 -0.07 -18.55
C GLU A 76 -1.99 -1.36 -17.93
N SER A 77 -0.69 -1.60 -18.07
CA SER A 77 -0.02 -2.75 -17.46
C SER A 77 -0.01 -2.68 -15.93
N ILE A 78 0.20 -1.49 -15.35
CA ILE A 78 0.12 -1.27 -13.90
C ILE A 78 -1.32 -1.50 -13.41
N VAL A 79 -2.33 -0.95 -14.10
CA VAL A 79 -3.74 -1.11 -13.72
C VAL A 79 -4.15 -2.58 -13.79
N SER A 80 -3.81 -3.29 -14.87
CA SER A 80 -4.10 -4.72 -15.01
C SER A 80 -3.47 -5.55 -13.88
N PHE A 81 -2.27 -5.18 -13.43
CA PHE A 81 -1.65 -5.82 -12.27
C PHE A 81 -2.41 -5.52 -10.97
N LEU A 82 -2.88 -4.29 -10.75
CA LEU A 82 -3.67 -3.95 -9.55
C LEU A 82 -5.06 -4.62 -9.54
N GLU A 83 -5.68 -4.77 -10.71
CA GLU A 83 -6.92 -5.54 -10.88
C GLU A 83 -6.69 -7.01 -10.54
N TYR A 84 -5.59 -7.60 -11.03
CA TYR A 84 -5.17 -8.94 -10.66
C TYR A 84 -4.97 -9.11 -9.14
N LEU A 85 -4.33 -8.15 -8.45
CA LEU A 85 -4.20 -8.22 -6.99
C LEU A 85 -5.55 -8.19 -6.27
N SER A 86 -6.51 -7.44 -6.83
CA SER A 86 -7.86 -7.30 -6.26
C SER A 86 -8.70 -8.56 -6.47
N GLU A 87 -8.49 -9.26 -7.59
CA GLU A 87 -9.15 -10.52 -7.92
C GLU A 87 -8.62 -11.70 -7.09
N PHE A 88 -7.32 -11.67 -6.71
CA PHE A 88 -6.64 -12.76 -5.99
C PHE A 88 -6.07 -12.32 -4.64
N PRO A 89 -6.90 -11.91 -3.67
CA PRO A 89 -6.44 -11.41 -2.36
C PRO A 89 -5.65 -12.45 -1.55
N GLU A 90 -5.90 -13.75 -1.74
CA GLU A 90 -5.13 -14.82 -1.10
C GLU A 90 -3.66 -14.83 -1.54
N ARG A 91 -3.36 -14.47 -2.79
CA ARG A 91 -1.98 -14.34 -3.27
C ARG A 91 -1.30 -13.12 -2.68
N VAL A 92 -2.05 -12.03 -2.52
CA VAL A 92 -1.58 -10.84 -1.80
C VAL A 92 -1.20 -11.23 -0.38
N LEU A 93 -2.09 -11.90 0.34
CA LEU A 93 -1.86 -12.37 1.71
C LEU A 93 -0.65 -13.31 1.81
N GLN A 94 -0.51 -14.25 0.88
CA GLN A 94 0.66 -15.12 0.82
C GLN A 94 1.96 -14.33 0.62
N ARG A 95 1.96 -13.33 -0.26
CA ARG A 95 3.15 -12.52 -0.56
C ARG A 95 3.54 -11.60 0.60
N ILE A 96 2.57 -10.98 1.28
CA ILE A 96 2.84 -10.06 2.39
C ILE A 96 3.04 -10.79 3.73
N GLY A 97 2.43 -11.97 3.91
CA GLY A 97 2.50 -12.78 5.12
C GLY A 97 3.74 -13.66 5.24
N GLN A 98 4.53 -13.82 4.17
CA GLN A 98 5.84 -14.48 4.24
C GLN A 98 6.81 -13.62 5.05
N VAL A 99 6.99 -13.92 6.34
CA VAL A 99 8.07 -13.34 7.13
C VAL A 99 9.39 -13.88 6.57
N VAL A 100 10.08 -13.09 5.75
CA VAL A 100 11.48 -13.33 5.42
C VAL A 100 12.26 -13.02 6.69
N MET A 101 12.47 -14.04 7.50
CA MET A 101 13.53 -14.04 8.50
C MET A 101 14.83 -14.03 7.70
N SER A 102 15.42 -12.86 7.49
CA SER A 102 16.80 -12.79 7.04
C SER A 102 17.67 -13.26 8.20
N GLU A 103 18.07 -14.53 8.18
CA GLU A 103 19.18 -15.02 9.01
C GLU A 103 20.47 -14.31 8.58
N ASN A 104 21.19 -13.78 9.57
CA ASN A 104 22.55 -13.24 9.46
C ASN A 104 23.56 -14.36 9.20
#